data_AF-A0A0M8PY71-F1
#
_entry.id   AF-A0A0M8PY71-F1
#
_cell.length_a   1.000
_cell.length_b   1.000
_cell.length_c   1.000
_cell.angle_alpha   90.00
_cell.angle_beta   90.00
_cell.angle_gamma   90.00
#
_symmetry.space_group_name_H-M   'P 1'
#
loop_
_entity.id
_entity.type
_entity.pdbx_description
1 polymer ?
#
loop_
_entity_poly.entity_id
_entity_poly.type
_entity_poly.pdbx_seq_one_letter_code
_entity_poly.pdbx_strand_id
1 'polypeptide(L)'
;MTTFDRLKKLCEEQKISIVELEEKLYFGRNSLYGWKKKVPNGANLEKVADYFDVSVDYLLGRTDKKRYFDLTEKDEQDIQLELQKMIAGLSESGHAAFDGRTLDELSEEEIEDRELLLSSLENSLRLAKRVAKQKFTPKKYRD
;
A
#
# COMPACT_ATOMS: atom_id res chain seq x y z
N MET A 1 -12.20 -9.77 -14.22
CA MET A 1 -11.91 -8.34 -14.43
C MET A 1 -10.82 -8.23 -15.49
N THR A 2 -11.04 -7.46 -16.55
CA THR A 2 -10.07 -7.31 -17.65
C THR A 2 -9.04 -6.22 -17.35
N THR A 3 -7.95 -6.17 -18.12
CA THR A 3 -6.95 -5.08 -18.05
C THR A 3 -7.59 -3.72 -18.27
N PHE A 4 -8.54 -3.62 -19.22
CA PHE A 4 -9.29 -2.39 -19.45
C PHE A 4 -10.13 -1.99 -18.23
N ASP A 5 -10.76 -2.95 -17.55
CA ASP A 5 -11.54 -2.65 -16.33
C ASP A 5 -10.64 -2.11 -15.21
N ARG A 6 -9.40 -2.64 -15.07
CA ARG A 6 -8.44 -2.17 -14.05
C ARG A 6 -7.95 -0.77 -14.38
N LEU A 7 -7.62 -0.53 -15.65
CA LEU A 7 -7.28 0.80 -16.14
C LEU A 7 -8.43 1.81 -15.90
N LYS A 8 -9.68 1.44 -16.20
CA LYS A 8 -10.84 2.31 -15.96
C LYS A 8 -10.98 2.66 -14.48
N LYS A 9 -10.83 1.69 -13.57
CA LYS A 9 -10.85 1.96 -12.13
C LYS A 9 -9.73 2.93 -11.71
N LEU A 10 -8.52 2.76 -12.21
CA LEU A 10 -7.41 3.67 -11.90
C LEU A 10 -7.67 5.10 -12.40
N CYS A 11 -8.26 5.25 -13.60
CA CYS A 11 -8.69 6.55 -14.10
C CYS A 11 -9.77 7.19 -13.20
N GLU A 12 -10.75 6.40 -12.75
CA GLU A 12 -11.80 6.86 -11.82
C GLU A 12 -11.22 7.29 -10.47
N GLU A 13 -10.29 6.52 -9.91
CA GLU A 13 -9.59 6.85 -8.65
C GLU A 13 -8.84 8.19 -8.74
N GLN A 14 -8.20 8.47 -9.89
CA GLN A 14 -7.50 9.73 -10.13
C GLN A 14 -8.39 10.85 -10.70
N LYS A 15 -9.69 10.60 -10.91
CA LYS A 15 -10.65 11.56 -11.51
C LYS A 15 -10.20 12.10 -12.88
N ILE A 16 -9.61 11.23 -13.70
CA ILE A 16 -9.22 11.54 -15.08
C ILE A 16 -10.03 10.68 -16.06
N SER A 17 -10.23 11.19 -17.27
CA SER A 17 -10.81 10.40 -18.36
C SER A 17 -9.75 9.52 -19.04
N ILE A 18 -10.20 8.47 -19.73
CA ILE A 18 -9.30 7.61 -20.53
C ILE A 18 -8.63 8.42 -21.65
N VAL A 19 -9.33 9.40 -22.22
CA VAL A 19 -8.79 10.26 -23.28
C VAL A 19 -7.67 11.16 -22.74
N GLU A 20 -7.85 11.74 -21.55
CA GLU A 20 -6.79 12.53 -20.89
C GLU A 20 -5.57 11.67 -20.55
N LEU A 21 -5.78 10.41 -20.15
CA LEU A 21 -4.68 9.46 -19.94
C LEU A 21 -3.92 9.20 -21.25
N GLU A 22 -4.63 8.99 -22.36
CA GLU A 22 -4.00 8.82 -23.68
C GLU A 22 -3.14 10.03 -24.05
N GLU A 23 -3.65 11.25 -23.83
CA GLU A 23 -2.91 12.48 -24.10
C GLU A 23 -1.66 12.62 -23.21
N LYS A 24 -1.78 12.33 -21.91
CA LYS A 24 -0.65 12.37 -20.96
C LYS A 24 0.43 11.35 -21.27
N LEU A 25 0.06 10.17 -21.80
CA LEU A 25 1.00 9.10 -22.15
C LEU A 25 1.47 9.15 -23.60
N TYR A 26 1.08 10.18 -24.36
CA TYR A 26 1.36 10.33 -25.79
C TYR A 26 0.91 9.11 -26.61
N PHE A 27 -0.23 8.54 -26.24
CA PHE A 27 -0.86 7.45 -26.95
C PHE A 27 -1.77 7.98 -28.06
N GLY A 28 -1.95 7.16 -29.10
CA GLY A 28 -2.94 7.46 -30.14
C GLY A 28 -4.34 7.49 -29.54
N ARG A 29 -5.17 8.42 -30.02
CA ARG A 29 -6.58 8.53 -29.58
C ARG A 29 -7.32 7.22 -29.76
N ASN A 30 -8.08 6.81 -28.75
CA ASN A 30 -8.80 5.53 -28.64
C ASN A 30 -7.93 4.27 -28.57
N SER A 31 -6.61 4.37 -28.43
CA SER A 31 -5.72 3.21 -28.35
C SER A 31 -5.99 2.35 -27.12
N LEU A 32 -6.34 2.95 -25.97
CA LEU A 32 -6.58 2.21 -24.73
C LEU A 32 -7.90 1.42 -24.77
N TYR A 33 -8.89 1.86 -25.55
CA TYR A 33 -10.13 1.09 -25.74
C TYR A 33 -9.90 -0.24 -26.45
N GLY A 34 -8.81 -0.37 -27.22
CA GLY A 34 -8.40 -1.64 -27.84
C GLY A 34 -8.09 -2.74 -26.83
N TRP A 35 -7.76 -2.36 -25.59
CA TRP A 35 -7.39 -3.28 -24.51
C TRP A 35 -8.56 -4.14 -24.03
N LYS A 36 -9.80 -3.78 -24.40
CA LYS A 36 -11.00 -4.63 -24.20
C LYS A 36 -10.94 -5.93 -24.98
N LYS A 37 -10.24 -5.95 -26.12
CA LYS A 37 -10.24 -7.07 -27.07
C LYS A 37 -8.87 -7.71 -27.26
N LYS A 38 -7.79 -6.99 -26.95
CA LYS A 38 -6.41 -7.41 -27.20
C LYS A 38 -5.54 -7.11 -25.99
N VAL A 39 -4.57 -8.00 -25.74
CA VAL A 39 -3.52 -7.74 -24.76
C VAL A 39 -2.59 -6.65 -25.33
N PRO A 40 -2.30 -5.58 -24.58
CA PRO A 40 -1.41 -4.51 -25.05
C PRO A 40 0.03 -5.01 -25.14
N ASN A 41 0.88 -4.27 -25.85
CA ASN A 41 2.32 -4.55 -25.82
C ASN A 41 2.91 -4.19 -24.43
N GLY A 42 4.05 -4.80 -24.10
CA GLY A 42 4.73 -4.59 -22.81
C GLY A 42 5.07 -3.11 -22.55
N ALA A 43 5.57 -2.40 -23.56
CA ALA A 43 5.95 -0.98 -23.41
C ALA A 43 4.77 -0.06 -23.04
N ASN A 44 3.57 -0.33 -23.57
CA ASN A 44 2.38 0.44 -23.22
C ASN A 44 1.85 0.07 -21.83
N LEU A 45 1.96 -1.21 -21.44
CA LEU A 45 1.64 -1.65 -20.07
C LEU A 45 2.55 -0.97 -19.05
N GLU A 46 3.86 -0.96 -19.30
CA GLU A 46 4.85 -0.30 -18.43
C GLU A 46 4.54 1.19 -18.26
N LYS A 47 4.30 1.93 -19.35
CA LYS A 47 3.94 3.35 -19.27
C LYS A 47 2.70 3.64 -18.43
N VAL A 48 1.66 2.81 -18.57
CA VAL A 48 0.44 2.95 -17.76
C VAL A 48 0.71 2.56 -16.32
N ALA A 49 1.49 1.51 -16.08
CA ALA A 49 1.86 1.04 -14.74
C ALA A 49 2.64 2.11 -13.99
N ASP A 50 3.65 2.70 -14.63
CA ASP A 50 4.47 3.78 -14.09
C ASP A 50 3.64 5.03 -13.78
N TYR A 51 2.71 5.41 -14.67
CA TYR A 51 1.85 6.58 -14.47
C TYR A 51 0.94 6.45 -13.25
N PHE A 52 0.37 5.26 -13.04
CA PHE A 52 -0.51 5.01 -11.89
C PHE A 52 0.23 4.51 -10.65
N ASP A 53 1.56 4.35 -10.71
CA ASP A 53 2.39 3.78 -9.66
C ASP A 53 1.86 2.41 -9.18
N VAL A 54 1.65 1.52 -10.16
CA VAL A 54 1.20 0.13 -10.00
C VAL A 54 2.12 -0.83 -10.76
N SER A 55 2.00 -2.14 -10.55
CA SER A 55 2.73 -3.16 -11.30
C SER A 55 2.02 -3.54 -12.60
N VAL A 56 2.78 -4.04 -13.57
CA VAL A 56 2.21 -4.58 -14.82
C VAL A 56 1.31 -5.78 -14.52
N ASP A 57 1.67 -6.63 -13.57
CA ASP A 57 0.85 -7.76 -13.14
C ASP A 57 -0.47 -7.33 -12.49
N TYR A 58 -0.48 -6.17 -11.80
CA TYR A 58 -1.72 -5.54 -11.37
C TYR A 58 -2.55 -5.12 -12.59
N LEU A 59 -1.99 -4.50 -13.62
CA LEU A 59 -2.81 -4.18 -14.79
C LEU A 59 -3.35 -5.44 -15.50
N LEU A 60 -2.55 -6.50 -15.55
CA LEU A 60 -2.87 -7.73 -16.29
C LEU A 60 -3.85 -8.66 -15.60
N GLY A 61 -4.22 -8.44 -14.34
CA GLY A 61 -5.13 -9.36 -13.65
C GLY A 61 -4.45 -10.40 -12.77
N ARG A 62 -3.11 -10.45 -12.71
CA ARG A 62 -2.35 -11.55 -12.09
C ARG A 62 -2.24 -11.42 -10.57
N THR A 63 -2.30 -10.20 -10.05
CA THR A 63 -2.27 -9.88 -8.63
C THR A 63 -3.24 -8.76 -8.32
N ASP A 64 -3.81 -8.72 -7.11
CA ASP A 64 -4.60 -7.57 -6.63
C ASP A 64 -3.74 -6.53 -5.91
N LYS A 65 -2.45 -6.82 -5.68
CA LYS A 65 -1.50 -5.87 -5.11
C LYS A 65 -1.18 -4.81 -6.16
N LYS A 66 -1.38 -3.53 -5.84
CA LYS A 66 -1.04 -2.43 -6.75
C LYS A 66 0.47 -2.39 -6.96
N ARG A 67 1.27 -2.61 -5.92
CA ARG A 67 2.74 -2.61 -5.98
C ARG A 67 3.29 -3.90 -5.37
N TYR A 68 4.46 -4.34 -5.82
CA TYR A 68 5.10 -5.55 -5.28
C TYR A 68 5.43 -5.46 -3.78
N PHE A 69 5.64 -4.23 -3.28
CA PHE A 69 5.96 -3.95 -1.89
C PHE A 69 4.74 -3.57 -1.04
N ASP A 70 3.53 -3.63 -1.59
CA ASP A 70 2.33 -3.45 -0.79
C ASP A 70 2.26 -4.50 0.32
N LEU A 71 1.69 -4.09 1.46
CA LEU A 71 1.53 -4.96 2.61
C LEU A 71 0.42 -5.97 2.33
N THR A 72 0.70 -7.21 2.66
CA THR A 72 -0.27 -8.30 2.63
C THR A 72 -0.93 -8.44 3.99
N GLU A 73 -2.03 -9.19 4.08
CA GLU A 73 -2.65 -9.51 5.37
C GLU A 73 -1.67 -10.16 6.35
N LYS A 74 -0.77 -11.01 5.83
CA LYS A 74 0.32 -11.59 6.63
C LYS A 74 1.30 -10.53 7.14
N ASP A 75 1.63 -9.54 6.31
CA ASP A 75 2.49 -8.44 6.75
C ASP A 75 1.81 -7.62 7.85
N GLU A 76 0.50 -7.35 7.75
CA GLU A 76 -0.27 -6.65 8.79
C GLU A 76 -0.33 -7.46 10.09
N GLN A 77 -0.50 -8.79 10.01
CA GLN A 77 -0.43 -9.67 11.18
C GLN A 77 0.96 -9.65 11.84
N ASP A 78 2.03 -9.71 11.06
CA ASP A 78 3.40 -9.61 11.57
C ASP A 78 3.63 -8.26 12.26
N ILE A 79 3.15 -7.16 11.67
CA ILE A 79 3.25 -5.81 12.23
C ILE A 79 2.51 -5.72 13.57
N GLN A 80 1.31 -6.30 13.65
CA GLN A 80 0.54 -6.31 14.89
C GLN A 80 1.26 -7.08 16.01
N LEU A 81 1.86 -8.22 15.67
CA LEU A 81 2.67 -9.01 16.62
C LEU A 81 3.91 -8.24 17.08
N GLU A 82 4.57 -7.52 16.18
CA GLU A 82 5.73 -6.69 16.50
C GLU A 82 5.36 -5.50 17.40
N LEU A 83 4.26 -4.82 17.09
CA LEU A 83 3.71 -3.74 17.90
C LEU A 83 3.41 -4.21 19.34
N GLN A 84 2.73 -5.35 19.49
CA GLN A 84 2.43 -5.94 20.80
C GLN A 84 3.71 -6.24 21.61
N LYS A 85 4.75 -6.78 20.96
CA LYS A 85 6.04 -7.04 21.59
C LYS A 85 6.74 -5.76 22.04
N MET A 86 6.69 -4.70 21.21
CA MET A 86 7.25 -3.39 21.57
C MET A 86 6.53 -2.80 22.78
N ILE A 87 5.19 -2.82 22.79
CA ILE A 87 4.39 -2.33 23.92
C ILE A 87 4.71 -3.12 25.20
N ALA A 88 4.78 -4.44 25.12
CA ALA A 88 5.12 -5.29 26.25
C ALA A 88 6.54 -4.98 26.78
N GLY A 89 7.54 -4.87 25.90
CA GLY A 89 8.91 -4.53 26.30
C GLY A 89 9.06 -3.13 26.89
N LEU A 90 8.28 -2.16 26.39
CA LEU A 90 8.20 -0.81 26.96
C LEU A 90 7.62 -0.83 28.38
N SER A 91 6.59 -1.65 28.61
CA SER A 91 6.02 -1.89 29.95
C SER A 91 7.02 -2.57 30.90
N GLU A 92 7.76 -3.58 30.42
CA GLU A 92 8.73 -4.33 31.23
C GLU A 92 10.02 -3.54 31.56
N SER A 93 10.44 -2.63 30.69
CA SER A 93 11.69 -1.84 30.87
C SER A 93 11.57 -0.70 31.89
N GLY A 94 10.42 -0.56 32.55
CA GLY A 94 10.20 0.37 33.66
C GLY A 94 10.28 1.86 33.29
N HIS A 95 10.42 2.19 32.01
CA HIS A 95 10.62 3.56 31.51
C HIS A 95 9.53 4.02 30.51
N ALA A 96 8.48 3.24 30.28
CA ALA A 96 7.32 3.70 29.52
C ALA A 96 6.11 3.93 30.42
N ALA A 97 6.05 5.15 30.94
CA ALA A 97 4.86 5.98 31.12
C ALA A 97 3.51 5.24 31.17
N PHE A 98 3.11 4.80 32.36
CA PHE A 98 1.71 4.76 32.81
C PHE A 98 1.64 4.49 34.32
N ASP A 99 2.40 5.26 35.11
CA ASP A 99 2.40 5.36 36.60
C ASP A 99 2.08 4.10 37.46
N GLY A 100 2.28 2.88 36.95
CA GLY A 100 1.78 1.67 37.59
C GLY A 100 0.26 1.61 37.78
N ARG A 101 -0.50 2.44 37.07
CA ARG A 101 -1.93 2.64 37.26
C ARG A 101 -2.77 1.72 36.37
N THR A 102 -3.88 1.20 36.90
CA THR A 102 -4.79 0.36 36.10
C THR A 102 -5.52 1.21 35.06
N LEU A 103 -6.06 0.59 34.00
CA LEU A 103 -6.86 1.29 32.96
C LEU A 103 -7.99 2.16 33.54
N ASP A 104 -8.42 1.83 34.76
CA ASP A 104 -9.50 2.49 35.51
C ASP A 104 -9.05 3.80 36.19
N GLU A 105 -7.74 4.06 36.25
CA GLU A 105 -7.11 5.21 36.89
C GLU A 105 -6.55 6.22 35.87
N LEU A 106 -6.74 5.95 34.57
CA LEU A 106 -6.30 6.80 33.47
C LEU A 106 -7.38 7.81 33.13
N SER A 107 -7.01 9.08 33.01
CA SER A 107 -7.91 10.08 32.47
C SER A 107 -8.21 9.81 30.98
N GLU A 108 -9.33 10.35 30.49
CA GLU A 108 -9.68 10.26 29.06
C GLU A 108 -8.57 10.82 28.16
N GLU A 109 -7.88 11.88 28.59
CA GLU A 109 -6.76 12.51 27.88
C GLU A 109 -5.54 11.58 27.78
N GLU A 110 -5.19 10.87 28.86
CA GLU A 110 -4.08 9.90 28.85
C GLU A 110 -4.39 8.69 27.97
N ILE A 111 -5.65 8.25 27.90
CA ILE A 111 -6.09 7.17 27.01
C ILE A 111 -5.94 7.61 25.55
N GLU A 112 -6.34 8.83 25.22
CA GLU A 112 -6.20 9.39 23.87
C GLU A 112 -4.72 9.52 23.46
N ASP A 113 -3.87 10.06 24.33
CA ASP A 113 -2.42 10.16 24.09
C ASP A 113 -1.79 8.79 23.84
N ARG A 114 -2.22 7.78 24.61
CA ARG A 114 -1.77 6.40 24.43
C ARG A 114 -2.19 5.87 23.07
N GLU A 115 -3.45 6.06 22.69
CA GLU A 115 -3.96 5.61 21.39
C GLU A 115 -3.22 6.29 20.22
N LEU A 116 -2.96 7.58 20.33
CA LEU A 116 -2.18 8.33 19.35
C LEU A 116 -0.76 7.78 19.21
N LEU A 117 -0.09 7.51 20.32
CA LEU A 117 1.24 6.92 20.33
C LEU A 117 1.24 5.54 19.67
N LEU A 118 0.26 4.70 20.01
CA LEU A 118 0.09 3.38 19.41
C LEU A 118 -0.12 3.45 17.90
N SER A 119 -0.98 4.36 17.43
CA SER A 119 -1.22 4.60 16.00
C SER A 119 0.06 5.06 15.28
N SER A 120 0.82 5.97 15.90
CA SER A 120 2.09 6.47 15.36
C SER A 120 3.14 5.35 15.22
N LEU A 121 3.28 4.50 16.24
CA LEU A 121 4.18 3.34 16.20
C LEU A 121 3.76 2.33 15.13
N GLU A 122 2.48 2.01 15.06
CA GLU A 122 1.92 1.10 14.07
C GLU A 122 2.19 1.60 12.63
N ASN A 123 1.96 2.89 12.38
CA ASN A 123 2.28 3.51 11.09
C ASN A 123 3.79 3.45 10.79
N SER A 124 4.64 3.70 11.78
CA SER A 124 6.09 3.60 11.64
C SER A 124 6.54 2.18 11.27
N LEU A 125 5.97 1.15 11.88
CA LEU A 125 6.22 -0.26 11.54
C LEU A 125 5.77 -0.59 10.12
N ARG A 126 4.59 -0.12 9.69
CA ARG A 126 4.12 -0.26 8.30
C ARG A 126 5.09 0.38 7.30
N LEU A 127 5.56 1.60 7.59
CA LEU A 127 6.54 2.29 6.76
C LEU A 127 7.86 1.50 6.67
N ALA A 128 8.37 1.03 7.81
CA ALA A 128 9.58 0.23 7.86
C ALA A 128 9.45 -1.07 7.04
N LYS A 129 8.33 -1.79 7.17
CA LYS A 129 8.04 -3.01 6.40
C LYS A 129 7.97 -2.74 4.91
N ARG A 130 7.30 -1.66 4.47
CA ARG A 130 7.25 -1.26 3.04
C ARG A 130 8.65 -0.95 2.49
N VAL A 131 9.44 -0.17 3.23
CA VAL A 131 10.84 0.16 2.84
C VAL A 131 11.69 -1.10 2.74
N ALA A 132 11.55 -2.03 3.69
CA ALA A 132 12.26 -3.30 3.63
C ALA A 132 11.87 -4.10 2.39
N LYS A 133 10.58 -4.18 2.05
CA LYS A 133 10.12 -4.86 0.83
C LYS A 133 10.65 -4.19 -0.43
N GLN A 134 10.67 -2.87 -0.52
CA GLN A 134 11.24 -2.15 -1.66
C GLN A 134 12.75 -2.44 -1.84
N LYS A 135 13.51 -2.42 -0.74
CA LYS A 135 14.97 -2.59 -0.78
C LYS A 135 15.38 -4.04 -1.00
N PHE A 136 14.74 -4.98 -0.31
CA PHE A 136 15.23 -6.34 -0.17
C PHE A 136 14.44 -7.39 -0.96
N THR A 137 13.29 -7.06 -1.55
CA THR A 137 12.61 -7.99 -2.46
C THR A 137 13.46 -8.17 -3.73
N PRO A 138 13.93 -9.39 -4.05
CA PRO A 138 14.71 -9.63 -5.27
C PRO A 138 13.94 -9.21 -6.53
N LYS A 139 14.64 -8.69 -7.54
CA LYS A 139 14.02 -8.17 -8.78
C LYS A 139 13.06 -9.17 -9.44
N LYS A 140 13.40 -10.46 -9.42
CA LYS A 140 12.56 -11.55 -9.96
C LYS A 140 11.20 -11.76 -9.27
N TYR A 141 10.95 -11.08 -8.14
CA TYR A 141 9.67 -11.10 -7.41
C TYR A 141 9.01 -9.71 -7.35
N ARG A 142 9.49 -8.74 -8.15
CA ARG A 142 8.93 -7.39 -8.21
C ARG A 142 7.87 -7.23 -9.29
N ASP A 143 7.71 -8.26 -10.11
CA ASP A 143 6.69 -8.35 -11.16
C ASP A 143 5.46 -9.05 -10.59
#